data_AF-A0A966HS76-F1
#
_entry.id   AF-A0A966HS76-F1
#
_cell.length_a   1.000
_cell.length_b   1.000
_cell.length_c   1.000
_cell.angle_alpha   90.00
_cell.angle_beta   90.00
_cell.angle_gamma   90.00
#
_symmetry.space_group_name_H-M   'P 1'
#
loop_
_entity.id
_entity.type
_entity.pdbx_description
1 polymer ?
#
loop_
_entity_poly.entity_id
_entity_poly.type
_entity_poly.pdbx_seq_one_letter_code
_entity_poly.pdbx_strand_id
1 'polypeptide(L)'
;MTQAKESLKKFYISFFLAAAALAGGVSFYASSSPDGLEKVAEDEGFLETAKDSAVSGSPLADYGVSGLDNERLSVGLAGLVGVLVTALIAIAIFNLVKKKS
;
A
#
# COMPACT_ATOMS: atom_id res chain seq x y z
N MET A 1 14.35 -24.44 -21.58
CA MET A 1 14.50 -23.57 -20.38
C MET A 1 14.17 -22.10 -20.64
N THR A 2 14.53 -21.52 -21.80
CA THR A 2 14.28 -20.10 -22.10
C THR A 2 12.80 -19.72 -22.18
N GLN A 3 11.96 -20.57 -22.80
CA GLN A 3 10.51 -20.35 -22.89
C GLN A 3 9.83 -20.26 -21.51
N ALA A 4 10.18 -21.17 -20.58
CA ALA A 4 9.60 -21.17 -19.23
C ALA A 4 10.04 -19.95 -18.39
N LYS A 5 11.26 -19.43 -18.58
CA LYS A 5 11.70 -18.19 -17.92
C LYS A 5 10.98 -16.96 -18.49
N GLU A 6 10.70 -16.93 -19.79
CA GLU A 6 9.97 -15.84 -20.43
C GLU A 6 8.49 -15.80 -20.03
N SER A 7 7.82 -16.95 -19.92
CA SER A 7 6.45 -17.01 -19.41
C SER A 7 6.34 -16.53 -17.96
N LEU A 8 7.33 -16.88 -17.12
CA LEU A 8 7.38 -16.47 -15.72
C LEU A 8 7.61 -14.96 -15.55
N LYS A 9 8.51 -14.37 -16.35
CA LYS A 9 8.71 -12.91 -16.38
C LYS A 9 7.44 -12.18 -16.79
N LYS A 10 6.75 -12.65 -17.84
CA LYS A 10 5.48 -12.07 -18.29
C LYS A 10 4.41 -12.14 -17.20
N PHE A 11 4.33 -13.27 -16.49
CA PHE A 11 3.43 -13.43 -15.34
C PHE A 11 3.72 -12.43 -14.22
N TYR A 12 4.97 -12.26 -13.81
CA TYR A 12 5.32 -11.29 -12.76
C TYR A 12 5.04 -9.85 -13.18
N ILE A 13 5.36 -9.49 -14.44
CA ILE A 13 5.08 -8.15 -14.97
C ILE A 13 3.58 -7.89 -15.02
N SER A 14 2.77 -8.84 -15.50
CA SER A 14 1.32 -8.67 -15.55
C SER A 14 0.70 -8.55 -14.16
N PHE A 15 1.18 -9.34 -13.19
CA PHE A 15 0.71 -9.28 -11.81
C PHE A 15 1.11 -7.97 -11.12
N PHE A 16 2.32 -7.49 -11.38
CA PHE A 16 2.79 -6.20 -10.87
C PHE A 16 1.97 -5.04 -11.44
N LEU A 17 1.68 -5.04 -12.74
CA LEU A 17 0.81 -4.05 -13.38
C LEU A 17 -0.61 -4.10 -12.81
N ALA A 18 -1.17 -5.29 -12.59
CA ALA A 18 -2.47 -5.44 -11.94
C ALA A 18 -2.47 -4.88 -10.51
N ALA A 19 -1.43 -5.18 -9.72
CA ALA A 19 -1.29 -4.63 -8.37
C ALA A 19 -1.19 -3.10 -8.37
N ALA A 20 -0.39 -2.52 -9.28
CA ALA A 20 -0.27 -1.07 -9.42
C ALA A 20 -1.60 -0.42 -9.85
N ALA A 21 -2.34 -1.05 -10.78
CA ALA A 21 -3.65 -0.57 -11.22
C ALA A 21 -4.69 -0.64 -10.09
N LEU A 22 -4.68 -1.68 -9.26
CA LEU A 22 -5.55 -1.78 -8.09
C LEU A 22 -5.17 -0.74 -7.03
N ALA A 23 -3.89 -0.64 -6.69
CA ALA A 23 -3.39 0.27 -5.65
C ALA A 23 -3.51 1.75 -6.03
N GLY A 24 -3.32 2.09 -7.30
CA GLY A 24 -3.44 3.46 -7.78
C GLY A 24 -4.83 3.81 -8.29
N GLY A 25 -5.58 2.87 -8.87
CA GLY A 25 -6.83 3.13 -9.58
C GLY A 25 -8.10 2.67 -8.85
N VAL A 26 -8.08 1.47 -8.24
CA VAL A 26 -9.27 0.94 -7.54
C VAL A 26 -9.35 1.45 -6.10
N SER A 27 -8.22 1.80 -5.49
CA SER A 27 -8.17 2.49 -4.19
C SER A 27 -8.94 3.82 -4.18
N PHE A 28 -9.12 4.47 -5.35
CA PHE A 28 -9.99 5.64 -5.49
C PHE A 28 -11.46 5.37 -5.12
N TYR A 29 -11.91 4.11 -5.20
CA TYR A 29 -13.26 3.70 -4.82
C TYR A 29 -13.32 3.12 -3.40
N ALA A 30 -12.22 3.14 -2.64
CA ALA A 30 -12.25 2.76 -1.24
C ALA A 30 -13.18 3.72 -0.47
N SER A 31 -14.07 3.15 0.34
CA SER A 31 -15.04 3.93 1.10
C SER A 31 -14.35 4.85 2.09
N SER A 32 -14.81 6.09 2.19
CA SER A 32 -14.35 7.08 3.18
C SER A 32 -15.11 6.99 4.51
N SER A 33 -15.89 5.92 4.73
CA SER A 33 -16.63 5.71 5.97
C SER A 33 -15.68 5.35 7.12
N PRO A 34 -16.03 5.75 8.37
CA PRO A 34 -15.25 5.37 9.55
C PRO A 34 -15.15 3.85 9.63
N ASP A 35 -13.99 3.37 10.04
CA ASP A 35 -13.81 1.95 10.25
C ASP A 35 -14.65 1.47 11.44
N GLY A 36 -14.77 0.15 11.61
CA GLY A 36 -15.61 -0.41 12.68
C GLY A 36 -15.15 0.00 14.08
N LEU A 37 -13.89 0.36 14.26
CA LEU A 37 -13.34 0.78 15.56
C LEU A 37 -13.65 2.25 15.84
N GLU A 38 -13.45 3.13 14.86
CA GLU A 38 -13.88 4.52 14.93
C GLU A 38 -15.39 4.61 15.14
N LYS A 39 -16.17 3.78 14.43
CA LYS A 39 -17.61 3.88 14.53
C LYS A 39 -18.13 3.48 15.92
N VAL A 40 -17.55 2.45 16.52
CA VAL A 40 -17.83 2.08 17.92
C VAL A 40 -17.32 3.14 18.89
N ALA A 41 -16.15 3.73 18.65
CA ALA A 41 -15.60 4.78 19.49
C ALA A 41 -16.43 6.08 19.45
N GLU A 42 -17.02 6.39 18.30
CA GLU A 42 -17.96 7.51 18.12
C GLU A 42 -19.26 7.23 18.88
N ASP A 43 -19.84 6.04 18.70
CA ASP A 43 -21.12 5.67 19.30
C ASP A 43 -21.05 5.61 20.85
N GLU A 44 -19.90 5.20 21.39
CA GLU A 44 -19.62 5.15 22.84
C GLU A 44 -18.98 6.44 23.39
N GLY A 45 -18.72 7.44 22.53
CA GLY A 45 -18.26 8.78 22.94
C GLY A 45 -16.82 8.87 23.45
N PHE A 46 -15.95 7.91 23.14
CA PHE A 46 -14.54 7.93 23.54
C PHE A 46 -13.55 8.21 22.40
N LEU A 47 -14.05 8.50 21.19
CA LEU A 47 -13.23 8.81 20.01
C LEU A 47 -12.17 9.90 20.30
N GLU A 48 -12.52 10.93 21.05
CA GLU A 48 -11.62 12.03 21.47
C GLU A 48 -10.47 11.60 22.40
N THR A 49 -10.52 10.39 22.94
CA THR A 49 -9.43 9.80 23.75
C THR A 49 -8.39 9.11 22.86
N ALA A 50 -8.65 8.98 21.55
CA ALA A 50 -7.70 8.43 20.61
C ALA A 50 -6.40 9.23 20.68
N LYS A 51 -5.30 8.52 20.93
CA LYS A 51 -3.97 9.10 20.86
C LYS A 51 -3.44 8.95 19.46
N ASP A 52 -2.80 10.01 19.00
CA ASP A 52 -1.97 9.98 17.81
C ASP A 52 -0.98 8.82 17.89
N SER A 53 -0.92 8.06 16.80
CA SER A 53 0.09 7.03 16.60
C SER A 53 1.48 7.65 16.68
N ALA A 54 2.49 6.91 17.16
CA ALA A 54 3.88 7.39 17.20
C ALA A 54 4.44 7.80 15.81
N VAL A 55 3.75 7.39 14.74
CA VAL A 55 4.03 7.69 13.33
C VAL A 55 2.97 8.57 12.68
N SER A 56 2.08 9.23 13.43
CA SER A 56 1.05 10.13 12.90
C SER A 56 1.65 11.32 12.12
N GLY A 57 2.86 11.75 12.46
CA GLY A 57 3.62 12.76 11.70
C GLY A 57 4.32 12.23 10.45
N SER A 58 4.15 10.94 10.11
CA SER A 58 4.79 10.34 8.93
C SER A 58 4.17 10.87 7.64
N PRO A 59 4.95 11.03 6.55
CA PRO A 59 4.41 11.37 5.25
C PRO A 59 3.41 10.36 4.68
N LEU A 60 3.30 9.17 5.29
CA LEU A 60 2.37 8.10 4.92
C LEU A 60 1.28 7.83 5.98
N ALA A 61 1.09 8.75 6.93
CA ALA A 61 0.03 8.65 7.92
C ALA A 61 -1.36 8.71 7.25
N ASP A 62 -2.35 8.11 7.91
CA ASP A 62 -3.75 8.11 7.49
C ASP A 62 -3.98 7.61 6.05
N TYR A 63 -3.11 6.70 5.59
CA TYR A 63 -3.13 6.13 4.24
C TYR A 63 -2.93 7.15 3.11
N GLY A 64 -2.51 8.38 3.41
CA GLY A 64 -2.25 9.44 2.44
C GLY A 64 -0.75 9.71 2.24
N VAL A 65 -0.43 10.60 1.30
CA VAL A 65 0.86 11.28 1.17
C VAL A 65 0.71 12.73 1.64
N SER A 66 1.49 13.14 2.64
CA SER A 66 1.43 14.49 3.18
C SER A 66 1.76 15.57 2.12
N GLY A 67 0.98 16.65 2.09
CA GLY A 67 1.16 17.77 1.15
C GLY A 67 0.33 17.73 -0.14
N LEU A 68 -0.64 16.82 -0.24
CA LEU A 68 -1.60 16.77 -1.35
C LEU A 68 -3.03 17.06 -0.84
N ASP A 69 -3.61 18.17 -1.32
CA ASP A 69 -4.98 18.59 -0.94
C ASP A 69 -6.08 17.65 -1.46
N ASN A 70 -5.73 16.73 -2.37
CA ASN A 70 -6.64 15.71 -2.89
C ASN A 70 -6.41 14.38 -2.16
N GLU A 71 -7.23 14.11 -1.14
CA GLU A 71 -7.31 12.85 -0.39
C GLU A 71 -7.23 11.61 -1.31
N ARG A 72 -7.92 11.68 -2.45
CA ARG A 72 -7.99 10.57 -3.43
C ARG A 72 -6.65 10.31 -4.11
N LEU A 73 -5.96 11.38 -4.54
CA LEU A 73 -4.63 11.28 -5.17
C LEU A 73 -3.58 10.86 -4.14
N SER A 74 -3.72 11.38 -2.93
CA SER A 74 -2.90 11.07 -1.75
C SER A 74 -2.89 9.57 -1.45
N VAL A 75 -4.07 8.95 -1.35
CA VAL A 75 -4.23 7.51 -1.08
C VAL A 75 -3.72 6.63 -2.22
N GLY A 76 -4.01 6.98 -3.48
CA GLY A 76 -3.51 6.23 -4.63
C GLY A 76 -1.98 6.23 -4.73
N LEU A 77 -1.34 7.37 -4.42
CA LEU A 77 0.11 7.48 -4.39
C LEU A 77 0.73 6.71 -3.23
N ALA A 78 0.15 6.78 -2.02
CA ALA A 78 0.59 5.98 -0.88
C ALA A 78 0.56 4.48 -1.20
N GLY A 79 -0.51 4.02 -1.86
CA GLY A 79 -0.64 2.64 -2.33
C GLY A 79 0.45 2.23 -3.34
N LEU A 80 0.73 3.07 -4.34
CA LEU A 80 1.78 2.82 -5.33
C LEU A 80 3.18 2.76 -4.70
N VAL A 81 3.47 3.69 -3.78
CA VAL A 81 4.73 3.69 -3.02
C VAL A 81 4.86 2.40 -2.22
N GLY A 82 3.78 1.97 -1.54
CA GLY A 82 3.75 0.69 -0.82
C GLY A 82 4.10 -0.51 -1.70
N VAL A 83 3.45 -0.63 -2.86
CA VAL A 83 3.72 -1.73 -3.82
C VAL A 83 5.18 -1.72 -4.30
N LEU A 84 5.73 -0.55 -4.61
CA LEU A 84 7.11 -0.40 -5.04
C LEU A 84 8.10 -0.83 -3.94
N VAL A 85 7.89 -0.35 -2.71
CA VAL A 85 8.75 -0.70 -1.56
C VAL A 85 8.71 -2.20 -1.30
N THR A 86 7.53 -2.82 -1.29
CA THR A 86 7.40 -4.27 -1.09
C THR A 86 8.12 -5.06 -2.18
N ALA A 87 8.00 -4.65 -3.45
CA ALA A 87 8.69 -5.30 -4.56
C ALA A 87 10.22 -5.22 -4.41
N LEU A 88 10.75 -4.04 -4.04
CA LEU A 88 12.18 -3.85 -3.81
C LEU A 88 12.70 -4.71 -2.65
N ILE A 89 11.97 -4.76 -1.53
CA ILE A 89 12.32 -5.60 -0.38
C ILE A 89 12.32 -7.08 -0.77
N ALA A 90 11.29 -7.54 -1.49
CA ALA A 90 11.21 -8.92 -1.95
C ALA A 90 12.40 -9.28 -2.86
N ILE A 91 12.77 -8.41 -3.81
CA ILE A 91 13.95 -8.59 -4.67
C ILE A 91 15.24 -8.63 -3.85
N ALA A 92 15.40 -7.72 -2.88
CA ALA A 92 16.57 -7.66 -2.02
C ALA A 92 16.73 -8.94 -1.18
N ILE A 93 15.67 -9.39 -0.52
CA ILE A 93 15.66 -10.64 0.25
C ILE A 93 15.96 -11.83 -0.66
N PHE A 94 15.32 -11.91 -1.83
CA PHE A 94 15.53 -13.01 -2.77
C PHE A 94 16.99 -13.07 -3.25
N ASN A 95 17.60 -11.91 -3.52
CA ASN A 95 19.01 -11.83 -3.92
C ASN A 95 19.96 -12.18 -2.78
N LEU A 96 19.65 -11.83 -1.53
CA LEU A 96 20.44 -12.20 -0.35
C LEU A 96 20.36 -13.71 -0.05
N VAL A 97 19.17 -14.29 -0.18
CA VAL A 97 18.94 -15.72 0.09
C VAL A 97 19.40 -16.60 -1.07
N LYS A 98 19.52 -16.06 -2.29
CA LYS A 98 20.03 -16.76 -3.46
C LYS A 98 21.49 -17.18 -3.23
N LYS A 99 21.66 -18.37 -2.66
CA LYS A 99 22.94 -19.05 -2.55
C LYS A 99 23.51 -19.20 -3.97
N LYS A 100 24.72 -18.67 -4.18
CA LYS A 100 25.48 -18.86 -5.41
C LYS A 100 25.80 -20.36 -5.53
N SER A 101 24.94 -21.09 -6.23
CA SER A 101 25.17 -22.49 -6.61
C SER A 101 25.42 -22.57 -8.10
#